data_AF-A0A4Q3AMY0-F1
#
_entry.id   AF-A0A4Q3AMY0-F1
#
_cell.length_a   1.000
_cell.length_b   1.000
_cell.length_c   1.000
_cell.angle_alpha   90.00
_cell.angle_beta   90.00
_cell.angle_gamma   90.00
#
_symmetry.space_group_name_H-M   'P 1'
#
loop_
_entity.id
_entity.type
_entity.pdbx_description
1 polymer ?
#
loop_
_entity_poly.entity_id
_entity_poly.type
_entity_poly.pdbx_seq_one_letter_code
_entity_poly.pdbx_strand_id
1 'polypeptide(L)'
;MQAVENHVGQSKRIEAADEAGERVLGKRRAGLLVPVYALRRAHDFGIGDTAAMIEAIDFVTEQGFSVLQVLPIHETFGDHSPY
;
A
#
# COMPACT_ATOMS: atom_id res chain seq x y z
N MET A 1 4.74 34.73 -0.10
CA MET A 1 5.97 33.99 -0.49
C MET A 1 5.84 32.50 -0.15
N GLN A 2 5.47 32.12 1.08
CA GLN A 2 5.25 30.73 1.52
C GLN A 2 4.26 29.90 0.66
N ALA A 3 3.18 30.52 0.15
CA ALA A 3 2.16 29.82 -0.63
C ALA A 3 2.65 29.35 -2.01
N VAL A 4 3.62 30.05 -2.61
CA VAL A 4 4.18 29.72 -3.93
C VAL A 4 5.18 28.58 -3.82
N GLU A 5 6.00 28.54 -2.76
CA GLU A 5 6.91 27.43 -2.46
C GLU A 5 6.15 26.12 -2.19
N ASN A 6 5.01 26.20 -1.49
CA ASN A 6 4.14 25.04 -1.29
C ASN A 6 3.59 24.49 -2.61
N HIS A 7 3.22 25.36 -3.57
CA HIS A 7 2.70 24.96 -4.87
C HIS A 7 3.78 24.27 -5.74
N VAL A 8 4.99 24.83 -5.76
CA VAL A 8 6.13 24.25 -6.49
C VAL A 8 6.57 22.92 -5.85
N GLY A 9 6.54 22.82 -4.52
CA GLY A 9 6.84 21.58 -3.78
C GLY A 9 5.81 20.47 -4.03
N GLN A 10 4.53 20.83 -4.20
CA GLN A 10 3.47 19.88 -4.56
C GLN A 10 3.60 19.37 -6.00
N SER A 11 3.87 20.27 -6.96
CA SER A 11 4.06 19.91 -8.38
C SER A 11 5.18 18.88 -8.57
N LYS A 12 6.34 19.11 -7.93
CA LYS A 12 7.49 18.18 -8.00
C LYS A 12 7.20 16.80 -7.40
N ARG A 13 6.35 16.73 -6.36
CA ARG A 13 5.94 15.45 -5.76
C ARG A 13 4.98 14.67 -6.65
N ILE A 14 4.12 15.37 -7.38
CA ILE A 14 3.19 14.76 -8.33
C ILE A 14 3.97 14.17 -9.52
N GLU A 15 4.89 14.93 -10.10
CA GLU A 15 5.76 14.45 -11.19
C GLU A 15 6.56 13.20 -10.78
N ALA A 16 7.15 13.20 -9.58
CA ALA A 16 7.90 12.05 -9.07
C ALA A 16 7.00 10.82 -8.79
N ALA A 17 5.77 11.04 -8.33
CA ALA A 17 4.80 9.98 -8.11
C ALA A 17 4.29 9.36 -9.43
N ASP A 18 4.08 10.18 -10.46
CA ASP A 18 3.73 9.73 -11.81
C ASP A 18 4.87 8.94 -12.44
N GLU A 19 6.13 9.39 -12.32
CA GLU A 19 7.29 8.65 -12.82
C GLU A 19 7.48 7.30 -12.09
N ALA A 20 7.31 7.28 -10.76
CA ALA A 20 7.35 6.04 -10.00
C ALA A 20 6.18 5.12 -10.38
N GLY A 21 4.99 5.70 -10.57
CA GLY A 21 3.79 5.03 -11.03
C GLY A 21 3.99 4.38 -12.38
N GLU A 22 4.55 5.09 -13.37
CA GLU A 22 4.83 4.56 -14.70
C GLU A 22 5.95 3.51 -14.67
N ARG A 23 6.98 3.70 -13.85
CA ARG A 23 8.06 2.72 -13.70
C ARG A 23 7.57 1.41 -13.07
N VAL A 24 6.59 1.49 -12.17
CA VAL A 24 5.99 0.33 -11.50
C VAL A 24 4.82 -0.26 -12.30
N LEU A 25 3.95 0.56 -12.90
CA LEU A 25 2.67 0.17 -13.51
C LEU A 25 2.60 0.37 -15.03
N GLY A 26 3.64 0.87 -15.70
CA GLY A 26 3.70 1.11 -17.15
C GLY A 26 3.63 -0.13 -18.04
N LYS A 27 3.33 -1.30 -17.46
CA LYS A 27 2.99 -2.54 -18.16
C LYS A 27 1.72 -3.11 -17.54
N ARG A 28 0.92 -3.84 -18.33
CA ARG A 28 -0.23 -4.58 -17.79
C ARG A 28 0.24 -5.54 -16.71
N ARG A 29 -0.33 -5.41 -15.51
CA ARG A 29 0.03 -6.17 -14.31
C ARG A 29 -1.22 -6.74 -13.66
N ALA A 30 -1.07 -7.87 -12.98
CA ALA A 30 -2.06 -8.36 -12.04
C ALA A 30 -1.55 -8.13 -10.60
N GLY A 31 -2.48 -7.90 -9.69
CA GLY A 31 -2.22 -7.63 -8.28
C GLY A 31 -3.28 -8.21 -7.36
N LEU A 32 -2.94 -8.29 -6.09
CA LEU A 32 -3.83 -8.74 -5.01
C LEU A 32 -4.20 -7.54 -4.14
N LEU A 33 -5.49 -7.38 -3.83
CA LEU A 33 -5.97 -6.46 -2.80
C LEU A 33 -6.38 -7.27 -1.57
N VAL A 34 -5.82 -6.94 -0.42
CA VAL A 34 -6.20 -7.54 0.86
C VAL A 34 -6.04 -6.51 1.99
N PRO A 35 -7.02 -6.35 2.89
CA PRO A 35 -6.82 -5.53 4.09
C PRO A 35 -5.78 -6.16 5.01
N VAL A 36 -4.87 -5.35 5.58
CA VAL A 36 -3.82 -5.86 6.49
C VAL A 36 -4.43 -6.64 7.66
N TYR A 37 -5.51 -6.12 8.26
CA TYR A 37 -6.17 -6.77 9.39
C TYR A 37 -6.75 -8.16 9.06
N ALA A 38 -6.96 -8.48 7.78
CA ALA A 38 -7.46 -9.78 7.33
C ALA A 38 -6.35 -10.81 7.09
N LEU A 39 -5.08 -10.39 7.02
CA LEU A 39 -3.95 -11.30 6.89
C LEU A 39 -3.79 -12.14 8.14
N ARG A 40 -3.41 -13.40 7.95
CA ARG A 40 -3.20 -14.38 9.01
C ARG A 40 -1.84 -15.02 8.81
N ARG A 41 -1.17 -15.33 9.91
CA ARG A 41 0.03 -16.17 9.93
C ARG A 41 -0.05 -17.15 11.08
N ALA A 42 0.83 -18.15 11.09
CA ALA A 42 0.91 -19.06 12.22
C ALA A 42 1.23 -18.28 13.52
N HIS A 43 0.50 -18.58 14.59
CA HIS A 43 0.71 -18.02 15.93
C HIS A 43 0.57 -16.48 16.04
N ASP A 44 -0.34 -15.88 15.28
CA ASP A 44 -0.71 -14.47 15.44
C ASP A 44 -1.88 -14.28 16.45
N PHE A 45 -2.31 -13.03 16.66
CA PHE A 45 -3.28 -12.66 17.69
C PHE A 45 -4.70 -12.45 17.18
N GLY A 46 -5.09 -13.04 16.04
CA GLY A 46 -6.44 -12.85 15.49
C GLY A 46 -6.57 -11.67 14.51
N ILE A 47 -5.50 -10.87 14.34
CA ILE A 47 -5.39 -9.80 13.36
C ILE A 47 -4.03 -9.87 12.63
N GLY A 48 -3.99 -9.38 11.39
CA GLY A 48 -2.73 -9.30 10.64
C GLY A 48 -1.77 -8.25 11.19
N ASP A 49 -0.48 -8.53 11.03
CA ASP A 49 0.63 -7.70 11.50
C ASP A 49 1.69 -7.52 10.40
N THR A 50 2.79 -6.84 10.73
CA THR A 50 3.88 -6.59 9.78
C THR A 50 4.60 -7.86 9.33
N ALA A 51 4.60 -8.93 10.13
CA ALA A 51 5.15 -10.21 9.70
C ALA A 51 4.21 -10.91 8.70
N ALA A 52 2.89 -10.86 8.93
CA ALA A 52 1.91 -11.37 7.98
C ALA A 52 1.97 -10.63 6.62
N MET A 53 2.34 -9.35 6.62
CA MET A 53 2.60 -8.60 5.38
C MET A 53 3.81 -9.12 4.60
N ILE A 54 4.88 -9.55 5.29
CA ILE A 54 6.05 -10.14 4.63
C ILE A 54 5.65 -11.46 3.96
N GLU A 55 4.95 -12.34 4.68
CA GLU A 55 4.44 -13.60 4.12
C GLU A 55 3.48 -13.35 2.94
N ALA A 56 2.66 -12.30 2.98
CA ALA A 56 1.80 -11.91 1.88
C ALA A 56 2.57 -11.44 0.64
N ILE A 57 3.70 -10.74 0.81
CA ILE A 57 4.58 -10.34 -0.32
C ILE A 57 5.21 -11.55 -0.98
N ASP A 58 5.69 -12.51 -0.17
CA ASP A 58 6.22 -13.78 -0.67
C ASP A 58 5.15 -14.52 -1.48
N PHE A 59 3.94 -14.67 -0.93
CA PHE A 59 2.81 -15.28 -1.62
C PHE A 59 2.47 -14.57 -2.95
N VAL A 60 2.34 -13.24 -2.94
CA VAL A 60 2.05 -12.44 -4.14
C VAL A 60 3.09 -12.70 -5.23
N THR A 61 4.36 -12.76 -4.84
CA THR A 61 5.47 -13.02 -5.76
C THR A 61 5.41 -14.45 -6.32
N GLU A 62 5.16 -15.45 -5.47
CA GLU A 62 5.01 -16.85 -5.87
C GLU A 62 3.83 -17.07 -6.84
N GLN A 63 2.74 -16.32 -6.68
CA GLN A 63 1.58 -16.37 -7.58
C GLN A 63 1.77 -15.56 -8.89
N GLY A 64 2.91 -14.90 -9.07
CA GLY A 64 3.19 -14.07 -10.26
C GLY A 64 2.45 -12.74 -10.28
N PHE A 65 1.86 -12.32 -9.15
CA PHE A 65 1.37 -10.96 -8.98
C PHE A 65 2.54 -10.01 -8.76
N SER A 66 2.32 -8.73 -9.04
CA SER A 66 3.38 -7.70 -8.94
C SER A 66 2.92 -6.42 -8.24
N VAL A 67 1.71 -6.45 -7.69
CA VAL A 67 1.14 -5.38 -6.87
C VAL A 67 0.41 -6.04 -5.70
N LEU A 68 0.72 -5.58 -4.48
CA LEU A 68 -0.03 -5.88 -3.28
C LEU A 68 -0.64 -4.57 -2.79
N GLN A 69 -1.96 -4.47 -2.89
CA GLN A 69 -2.73 -3.31 -2.44
C GLN A 69 -3.39 -3.60 -1.09
N VAL A 70 -3.41 -2.60 -0.22
CA VAL A 70 -4.05 -2.66 1.09
C VAL A 70 -5.09 -1.54 1.24
N LEU A 71 -6.00 -1.70 2.20
CA LEU A 71 -6.85 -0.60 2.68
C LEU A 71 -6.00 0.38 3.50
N PRO A 72 -6.51 1.60 3.82
CA PRO A 72 -5.73 2.52 4.63
C PRO A 72 -5.33 1.90 5.98
N ILE A 73 -4.11 2.21 6.41
CA ILE A 73 -3.46 1.64 7.60
C ILE A 73 -3.40 2.63 8.77
N HIS A 74 -4.24 3.66 8.72
CA HIS A 74 -4.34 4.63 9.80
C HIS A 74 -5.02 4.00 11.02
N GLU A 75 -4.70 4.52 12.21
CA GLU A 75 -5.37 4.16 13.45
C GLU A 75 -6.88 4.41 13.31
N THR A 76 -7.70 3.38 13.57
CA THR A 76 -9.16 3.52 13.51
C THR A 76 -9.66 4.06 14.85
N PHE A 77 -10.49 5.11 14.83
CA PHE A 77 -10.99 5.75 16.05
C PHE A 77 -12.52 5.67 16.10
N GLY A 78 -13.07 4.99 17.10
CA GLY A 78 -14.51 4.91 17.34
C GLY A 78 -15.23 3.78 16.60
N ASP A 79 -14.71 3.27 15.48
CA ASP A 79 -15.24 2.11 14.77
C ASP A 79 -14.13 1.17 14.22
N HIS A 80 -14.53 0.20 13.39
CA HIS A 80 -13.65 -0.76 12.72
C HIS A 80 -13.46 -0.45 11.22
N SER A 81 -13.90 0.73 10.78
CA SER A 81 -13.71 1.19 9.41
C SER A 81 -12.23 1.53 9.20
N PRO A 82 -11.59 1.07 8.11
CA PRO A 82 -10.26 1.54 7.75
C PRO A 82 -10.28 2.95 7.10
N TYR A 83 -11.41 3.66 7.14
CA TYR A 83 -11.63 5.02 6.64
C TYR A 83 -12.22 5.91 7.72
#